data_AF-A0A8T3SFT9-F1
#
_entry.id   AF-A0A8T3SFT9-F1
#
_cell.length_a   1.000
_cell.length_b   1.000
_cell.length_c   1.000
_cell.angle_alpha   90.00
_cell.angle_beta   90.00
_cell.angle_gamma   90.00
#
_symmetry.space_group_name_H-M   'P 1'
#
loop_
_entity.id
_entity.type
_entity.pdbx_description
1 polymer ?
#
loop_
_entity_poly.entity_id
_entity_poly.type
_entity_poly.pdbx_seq_one_letter_code
_entity_poly.pdbx_strand_id
1 'polypeptide(L)'
;MSFANKNGLTLVEVLVSLILLTFIFIGTDVMQLISLRIAKHSFFIFVARQELMSIVDQAQICKLACSKSIQHWQNEVKLALPHGEGEVKGVYPNYIFTVKWGNPTESICKINHQKAQGCLQVSLK
;
A
#
# COMPACT_ATOMS: atom_id res chain seq x y z
N MET A 1 21.73 49.41 44.21
CA MET A 1 21.33 49.02 42.84
C MET A 1 20.63 47.68 42.92
N SER A 2 19.30 47.70 42.84
CA SER A 2 18.43 46.55 43.10
C SER A 2 18.08 45.85 41.78
N PHE A 3 18.49 44.60 41.63
CA PHE A 3 18.02 43.71 40.57
C PHE A 3 16.68 43.10 41.00
N ALA A 4 15.59 43.84 40.78
CA ALA A 4 14.24 43.31 40.94
C ALA A 4 13.75 42.73 39.61
N ASN A 5 13.91 41.41 39.48
CA ASN A 5 13.38 40.56 38.42
C ASN A 5 11.84 40.73 38.33
N LYS A 6 11.32 41.29 37.25
CA LYS A 6 9.88 41.43 36.96
C LYS A 6 9.48 40.64 35.70
N ASN A 7 9.87 39.37 35.65
CA ASN A 7 9.39 38.44 34.63
C ASN A 7 8.30 37.56 35.25
N GLY A 8 7.13 38.15 35.48
CA GLY A 8 5.92 37.37 35.78
C GLY A 8 5.28 36.95 34.47
N LEU A 9 5.25 35.65 34.19
CA LEU A 9 4.52 35.09 33.04
C LEU A 9 3.11 35.69 33.03
N THR A 10 2.77 36.39 31.95
CA THR A 10 1.43 36.92 31.83
C THR A 10 0.47 35.77 31.55
N LEU A 11 -0.73 35.81 32.14
CA LEU A 11 -1.76 34.79 31.90
C LEU A 11 -2.09 34.67 30.40
N VAL A 12 -1.97 35.77 29.66
CA VAL A 12 -2.11 35.82 28.20
C VAL A 12 -1.00 35.04 27.51
N GLU A 13 0.25 35.16 27.94
CA GLU A 13 1.38 34.43 27.37
C GLU A 13 1.22 32.91 27.54
N VAL A 14 0.82 32.45 28.74
CA VAL A 14 0.53 31.03 28.98
C VAL A 14 -0.60 30.54 28.07
N LEU A 15 -1.66 31.33 27.91
CA LEU A 15 -2.81 30.98 27.09
C LEU A 15 -2.44 30.92 25.59
N VAL A 16 -1.63 31.85 25.10
CA VAL A 16 -1.11 31.83 23.72
C VAL A 16 -0.20 30.62 23.50
N SER A 17 0.72 30.32 24.44
CA SER A 17 1.57 29.12 24.34
C SER A 17 0.76 27.84 24.33
N LEU A 18 -0.31 27.76 25.13
CA LEU A 18 -1.18 26.58 25.17
C LEU A 18 -1.96 26.40 23.87
N ILE A 19 -2.47 27.50 23.30
CA ILE A 19 -3.11 27.48 21.97
C ILE A 19 -2.13 27.01 20.90
N LEU A 20 -0.91 27.57 20.85
CA LEU A 20 0.11 27.14 19.88
C LEU A 20 0.45 25.66 20.03
N LEU A 21 0.58 25.19 21.27
CA LEU A 21 0.86 23.79 21.57
C LEU A 21 -0.26 22.86 21.07
N THR A 22 -1.53 23.25 21.24
CA THR A 22 -2.66 22.44 20.72
C THR A 22 -2.65 22.34 19.20
N PHE A 23 -2.31 23.41 18.47
CA PHE A 23 -2.19 23.37 17.02
C PHE A 23 -1.08 22.42 16.55
N ILE A 24 0.05 22.40 17.26
CA ILE A 24 1.15 21.47 16.98
C ILE A 24 0.68 20.03 17.16
N PHE A 25 0.03 19.71 18.28
CA PHE A 25 -0.48 18.36 18.54
C PHE A 25 -1.50 17.89 17.49
N ILE A 26 -2.46 18.74 17.13
CA ILE A 26 -3.44 18.41 16.09
C ILE A 26 -2.74 18.16 14.74
N GLY A 27 -1.74 18.97 14.40
CA GLY A 27 -0.96 18.81 13.17
C GLY A 27 -0.20 17.48 13.12
N THR A 28 0.42 17.07 14.23
CA THR A 28 1.20 15.82 14.28
C THR A 28 0.33 14.58 14.14
N ASP A 29 -0.85 14.57 14.77
CA ASP A 29 -1.75 13.41 14.75
C ASP A 29 -2.29 13.15 13.33
N VAL A 30 -2.69 14.21 12.63
CA VAL A 30 -3.16 14.11 11.24
C VAL A 30 -2.05 13.61 10.33
N MET A 31 -0.83 14.09 10.50
CA MET A 31 0.31 13.67 9.68
C MET A 31 0.62 12.17 9.88
N GLN A 32 0.62 11.68 11.11
CA GLN A 32 0.86 10.27 11.41
C GLN A 32 -0.19 9.36 10.76
N LEU A 33 -1.46 9.74 10.79
CA LEU A 33 -2.54 8.98 10.15
C LEU A 33 -2.38 8.93 8.62
N ILE A 34 -2.00 10.05 8.00
CA ILE A 34 -1.72 10.11 6.56
C ILE A 34 -0.52 9.23 6.21
N SER A 35 0.58 9.33 6.95
CA SER A 35 1.78 8.52 6.75
C SER A 35 1.47 7.03 6.86
N LEU A 36 0.69 6.61 7.87
CA LEU A 36 0.28 5.22 8.03
C LEU A 36 -0.55 4.73 6.84
N ARG A 37 -1.48 5.56 6.35
CA ARG A 37 -2.31 5.23 5.20
C ARG A 37 -1.48 5.06 3.93
N ILE A 38 -0.52 5.95 3.69
CA ILE A 38 0.40 5.86 2.54
C ILE A 38 1.29 4.62 2.68
N ALA A 39 1.86 4.37 3.85
CA ALA A 39 2.71 3.20 4.10
C ALA A 39 1.96 1.88 3.86
N LYS A 40 0.73 1.76 4.39
CA LYS A 40 -0.13 0.60 4.16
C LYS A 40 -0.42 0.38 2.67
N HIS A 41 -0.67 1.46 1.95
CA HIS A 41 -0.96 1.41 0.52
C HIS A 41 0.27 0.97 -0.29
N SER A 42 1.44 1.56 -0.03
CA SER A 42 2.71 1.17 -0.65
C SER A 42 3.09 -0.28 -0.36
N PHE A 43 2.81 -0.76 0.86
CA PHE A 43 3.04 -2.14 1.25
C PHE A 43 2.25 -3.12 0.37
N PHE A 44 0.96 -2.88 0.13
CA PHE A 44 0.16 -3.78 -0.72
C PHE A 44 0.61 -3.77 -2.18
N ILE A 45 1.00 -2.61 -2.72
CA ILE A 45 1.57 -2.54 -4.07
C ILE A 45 2.87 -3.35 -4.15
N PHE A 46 3.73 -3.21 -3.14
CA PHE A 46 4.98 -3.94 -3.08
C PHE A 46 4.76 -5.45 -3.06
N VAL A 47 3.89 -5.94 -2.17
CA VAL A 47 3.53 -7.36 -2.08
C VAL A 47 2.93 -7.86 -3.40
N ALA A 48 1.95 -7.14 -3.97
CA ALA A 48 1.34 -7.53 -5.23
C ALA A 48 2.35 -7.60 -6.39
N ARG A 49 3.34 -6.69 -6.40
CA ARG A 49 4.42 -6.71 -7.39
C ARG A 49 5.37 -7.88 -7.19
N GLN A 50 5.72 -8.20 -5.95
CA GLN A 50 6.55 -9.33 -5.61
C GLN A 50 5.90 -10.66 -6.03
N GLU A 51 4.60 -10.83 -5.73
CA GLU A 51 3.82 -11.99 -6.16
C GLU A 51 3.74 -12.12 -7.69
N LEU A 52 3.59 -10.99 -8.40
CA LEU A 52 3.59 -10.98 -9.87
C LEU A 52 4.93 -11.37 -10.46
N MET A 53 6.04 -10.88 -9.91
CA MET A 53 7.38 -11.24 -10.39
C MET A 53 7.67 -12.73 -10.12
N SER A 54 7.30 -13.22 -8.94
CA SER A 54 7.45 -14.64 -8.56
C SER A 54 6.79 -15.57 -9.59
N ILE A 55 5.53 -15.31 -9.96
CA ILE A 55 4.84 -16.18 -10.93
C ILE A 55 5.38 -16.04 -12.36
N VAL A 56 5.84 -14.84 -12.74
CA VAL A 56 6.47 -14.60 -14.05
C VAL A 56 7.75 -15.42 -14.18
N ASP A 57 8.60 -15.42 -13.14
CA ASP A 57 9.84 -16.20 -13.13
C ASP A 57 9.55 -17.70 -13.18
N GLN A 58 8.57 -18.17 -12.38
CA GLN A 58 8.11 -19.56 -12.43
C GLN A 58 7.56 -19.96 -13.81
N ALA A 59 6.80 -19.08 -14.46
CA ALA A 59 6.22 -19.33 -15.77
C ALA A 59 7.29 -19.46 -16.86
N GLN A 60 8.37 -18.68 -16.80
CA GLN A 60 9.50 -18.78 -17.71
C GLN A 60 10.22 -20.14 -17.60
N ILE A 61 10.33 -20.68 -16.38
CA ILE A 61 10.97 -21.96 -16.10
C ILE A 61 10.08 -23.13 -16.55
N CYS A 62 8.79 -23.03 -16.31
CA CYS A 62 7.88 -24.18 -16.31
C CYS A 62 7.13 -24.42 -17.63
N LYS A 63 7.12 -23.43 -18.54
CA LYS A 63 6.62 -23.41 -19.94
C LYS A 63 5.24 -24.02 -20.23
N LEU A 64 4.93 -25.27 -19.86
CA LEU A 64 3.70 -25.98 -20.24
C LEU A 64 2.91 -26.62 -19.07
N ALA A 65 3.50 -26.85 -17.89
CA ALA A 65 2.94 -27.76 -16.88
C ALA A 65 2.78 -27.14 -15.47
N CYS A 66 2.48 -25.85 -15.39
CA CYS A 66 2.47 -25.13 -14.10
C CYS A 66 1.11 -25.00 -13.42
N SER A 67 0.12 -25.84 -13.75
CA SER A 67 -1.23 -25.76 -13.13
C SER A 67 -1.19 -25.81 -11.61
N LYS A 68 -0.34 -26.66 -11.02
CA LYS A 68 -0.15 -26.77 -9.56
C LYS A 68 0.56 -25.54 -8.98
N SER A 69 1.51 -24.95 -9.71
CA SER A 69 2.21 -23.72 -9.30
C SER A 69 1.28 -22.52 -9.32
N ILE A 70 0.41 -22.42 -10.34
CA ILE A 70 -0.60 -21.35 -10.45
C ILE A 70 -1.59 -21.44 -9.28
N GLN A 71 -2.08 -22.64 -8.94
CA GLN A 71 -2.97 -22.80 -7.79
C GLN A 71 -2.29 -22.42 -6.47
N HIS A 72 -1.02 -22.76 -6.30
CA HIS A 72 -0.26 -22.38 -5.11
C HIS A 72 -0.11 -20.87 -5.02
N TRP A 73 0.33 -20.22 -6.10
CA TRP A 73 0.44 -18.78 -6.20
C TRP A 73 -0.90 -18.05 -5.97
N GLN A 74 -2.01 -18.56 -6.51
CA GLN A 74 -3.34 -17.99 -6.27
C GLN A 74 -3.70 -17.99 -4.77
N ASN A 75 -3.30 -19.05 -4.05
CA ASN A 75 -3.49 -19.11 -2.61
C ASN A 75 -2.56 -18.15 -1.87
N GLU A 76 -1.30 -18.01 -2.29
CA GLU A 76 -0.36 -17.03 -1.73
C GLU A 76 -0.88 -15.60 -1.88
N VAL A 77 -1.37 -15.23 -3.07
CA VAL A 77 -1.99 -13.92 -3.32
C VAL A 77 -3.19 -13.68 -2.40
N LYS A 78 -4.04 -14.70 -2.19
CA LYS A 78 -5.22 -14.60 -1.32
C LYS A 78 -4.86 -14.45 0.17
N LEU A 79 -3.74 -15.03 0.60
CA LEU A 79 -3.24 -14.93 1.97
C LEU A 79 -2.47 -13.62 2.20
N ALA A 80 -1.73 -13.16 1.20
CA ALA A 80 -0.85 -12.00 1.31
C ALA A 80 -1.59 -10.66 1.16
N LEU A 81 -2.70 -10.64 0.41
CA LEU A 81 -3.44 -9.42 0.10
C LEU A 81 -4.88 -9.47 0.62
N PRO A 82 -5.43 -8.34 1.13
CA PRO A 82 -6.81 -8.29 1.58
C PRO A 82 -7.74 -8.46 0.38
N HIS A 83 -8.59 -9.50 0.39
CA HIS A 83 -9.40 -9.88 -0.78
C HIS A 83 -8.55 -10.06 -2.05
N GLY A 84 -7.36 -10.66 -1.88
CA GLY A 84 -6.43 -10.93 -2.97
C GLY A 84 -6.98 -11.98 -3.93
N GLU A 85 -6.91 -11.69 -5.23
CA GLU A 85 -7.24 -12.63 -6.29
C GLU A 85 -6.16 -12.64 -7.37
N GLY A 86 -5.64 -13.85 -7.66
CA GLY A 86 -4.70 -14.09 -8.75
C GLY A 86 -5.42 -14.69 -9.96
N GLU A 87 -5.28 -14.07 -11.13
CA GLU A 87 -5.88 -14.53 -12.37
C GLU A 87 -4.78 -14.70 -13.44
N VAL A 88 -4.78 -15.86 -14.11
CA VAL A 88 -3.86 -16.16 -15.21
C VAL A 88 -4.68 -16.39 -16.48
N LYS A 89 -4.36 -15.67 -17.55
CA LYS A 89 -4.98 -15.83 -18.87
C LYS A 89 -3.94 -16.11 -19.94
N GLY A 90 -4.34 -16.81 -21.00
CA GLY A 90 -3.49 -17.08 -22.16
C GLY A 90 -2.82 -18.45 -22.11
N VAL A 91 -1.91 -18.67 -23.06
CA VAL A 91 -1.18 -19.93 -23.27
C VAL A 91 0.27 -19.56 -23.58
N TYR A 92 1.22 -20.35 -23.07
CA TYR A 92 2.64 -20.12 -23.32
C TYR A 92 2.95 -19.93 -24.82
N PRO A 93 3.78 -18.93 -25.18
CA PRO A 93 4.52 -18.01 -24.30
C PRO A 93 3.72 -16.78 -23.84
N ASN A 94 2.51 -16.58 -24.38
CA ASN A 94 1.69 -15.40 -24.13
C ASN A 94 0.81 -15.59 -22.89
N TYR A 95 1.39 -15.37 -21.70
CA TYR A 95 0.64 -15.34 -20.45
C TYR A 95 0.35 -13.92 -19.98
N ILE A 96 -0.81 -13.75 -19.37
CA ILE A 96 -1.21 -12.54 -18.69
C ILE A 96 -1.47 -12.91 -17.23
N PHE A 97 -0.63 -12.38 -16.35
CA PHE A 97 -0.78 -12.51 -14.90
C PHE A 97 -1.44 -11.24 -14.36
N THR A 98 -2.49 -11.40 -13.56
CA THR A 98 -3.23 -10.31 -12.95
C THR A 98 -3.36 -10.56 -11.45
N VAL A 99 -3.02 -9.57 -10.64
CA VAL A 99 -3.25 -9.57 -9.20
C VAL A 99 -4.20 -8.44 -8.86
N LYS A 100 -5.29 -8.79 -8.18
CA LYS A 100 -6.31 -7.86 -7.68
C LYS A 100 -6.31 -7.89 -6.16
N TRP A 101 -6.55 -6.74 -5.52
CA TRP A 101 -6.74 -6.68 -4.08
C TRP A 101 -7.76 -5.62 -3.67
N GLY A 102 -8.38 -5.83 -2.52
CA GLY A 102 -9.50 -5.05 -2.02
C GLY A 102 -10.81 -5.42 -2.74
N ASN A 103 -11.72 -4.46 -2.84
CA ASN A 103 -12.94 -4.59 -3.66
C ASN A 103 -12.78 -3.76 -4.94
N PRO A 104 -11.96 -4.18 -5.92
CA PRO A 104 -11.86 -3.44 -7.16
C PRO A 104 -13.25 -3.41 -7.81
N THR A 105 -13.84 -2.22 -7.92
CA THR A 105 -15.12 -2.00 -8.61
C THR A 105 -15.05 -2.34 -10.10
N GLU A 106 -13.84 -2.42 -10.65
CA GLU A 106 -13.60 -2.82 -12.03
C GLU A 106 -13.29 -4.32 -12.12
N SER A 107 -14.15 -5.06 -12.82
CA SER A 107 -13.97 -6.48 -13.09
C SER A 107 -12.76 -6.78 -14.01
N ILE A 108 -12.32 -5.78 -14.77
CA ILE A 108 -11.26 -5.90 -15.78
C ILE A 108 -10.14 -4.92 -15.44
N CYS A 109 -8.94 -5.45 -15.16
CA CYS A 109 -7.72 -4.67 -15.06
C CYS A 109 -7.38 -4.07 -16.41
N LYS A 110 -7.76 -2.81 -16.69
CA LYS A 110 -7.40 -2.14 -17.94
C LYS A 110 -6.14 -1.29 -17.80
N ILE A 111 -5.88 -0.81 -16.60
CA ILE A 111 -4.76 0.08 -16.26
C ILE A 111 -4.26 -0.32 -14.86
N ASN A 112 -2.94 -0.29 -14.64
CA ASN A 112 -2.35 -0.54 -13.33
C ASN A 112 -2.86 0.51 -12.33
N HIS A 113 -3.86 0.15 -11.53
CA HIS A 113 -4.45 1.04 -10.54
C HIS A 113 -3.75 0.85 -9.20
N GLN A 114 -2.94 1.83 -8.85
CA GLN A 114 -2.16 1.89 -7.61
C GLN A 114 -2.90 2.72 -6.56
N LYS A 115 -4.10 2.27 -6.13
CA LYS A 115 -4.86 2.89 -5.03
C LYS A 115 -5.12 1.87 -3.91
N ALA A 116 -5.83 2.27 -2.85
CA ALA A 116 -6.11 1.42 -1.69
C ALA A 116 -6.76 0.07 -2.06
N GLN A 117 -7.50 0.08 -3.17
CA GLN A 117 -7.90 -1.10 -3.93
C GLN A 117 -7.22 -0.96 -5.28
N GLY A 118 -6.73 -2.07 -5.81
CA GLY A 118 -5.87 -1.98 -6.98
C GLY A 118 -5.80 -3.27 -7.76
N CYS A 119 -5.23 -3.09 -8.94
CA CYS A 119 -4.98 -4.18 -9.84
C CYS A 119 -3.66 -3.94 -10.57
N LEU A 120 -2.86 -4.99 -10.67
CA LEU A 120 -1.62 -5.02 -11.41
C LEU A 120 -1.66 -6.15 -12.43
N GLN A 121 -1.24 -5.84 -13.65
CA GLN A 121 -1.19 -6.79 -14.75
C GLN A 121 0.19 -6.80 -15.40
N VAL A 122 0.71 -8.00 -15.67
CA VAL A 122 1.96 -8.21 -16.41
C VAL A 122 1.72 -9.23 -17.51
N SER A 123 2.19 -8.91 -18.71
CA SER A 123 2.19 -9.83 -19.86
C SER A 123 3.58 -10.43 -20.04
N LEU A 124 3.67 -11.76 -20.06
CA LEU A 124 4.82 -12.49 -20.58
C LEU A 124 4.66 -12.60 -22.10
N LYS A 125 5.70 -12.24 -22.86
CA LYS A 125 5.78 -12.38 -24.31
C LYS A 125 7.01 -13.19 -24.68
#